data_AF-A0A0C3IBU7-F1
#
_entry.id   AF-A0A0C3IBU7-F1
#
_cell.length_a   1.000
_cell.length_b   1.000
_cell.length_c   1.000
_cell.angle_alpha   90.00
_cell.angle_beta   90.00
_cell.angle_gamma   90.00
#
_symmetry.space_group_name_H-M   'P 1'
#
loop_
_entity.id
_entity.type
_entity.pdbx_description
1 polymer ?
#
loop_
_entity_poly.entity_id
_entity_poly.type
_entity_poly.pdbx_seq_one_letter_code
_entity_poly.pdbx_strand_id
1 'polypeptide(L)' 'MNDFEKELEQISQEVGQEEEVKLPSLEEQKEIAAELKKLEAEGKLTPEVLEQYFGKFNQKNAVPIH' A
#
# COMPACT_ATOMS: atom_id res chain seq x y z
N MET A 1 -29.95 -7.97 19.50
CA MET A 1 -28.84 -7.33 18.76
C MET A 1 -28.30 -8.40 17.85
N ASN A 2 -28.37 -8.15 16.55
CA ASN A 2 -28.13 -9.15 15.51
C ASN A 2 -26.63 -9.44 15.43
N ASP A 3 -26.21 -10.69 15.23
CA ASP A 3 -24.77 -11.04 15.16
C ASP A 3 -23.99 -10.19 14.13
N PHE A 4 -24.68 -9.79 13.06
CA PHE A 4 -24.18 -8.88 12.02
C PHE A 4 -23.82 -7.48 12.54
N GLU A 5 -24.61 -6.91 13.45
CA GLU A 5 -24.32 -5.56 14.00
C GLU A 5 -23.03 -5.59 14.81
N LYS A 6 -22.82 -6.68 15.56
CA LYS A 6 -21.63 -6.88 16.39
C LYS A 6 -20.37 -7.09 15.53
N GLU A 7 -20.48 -7.84 14.44
CA GLU A 7 -19.41 -8.02 13.47
C GLU A 7 -19.06 -6.71 12.76
N LEU A 8 -20.07 -5.91 12.37
CA LEU A 8 -19.87 -4.60 11.76
C LEU A 8 -19.19 -3.61 12.72
N GLU A 9 -19.57 -3.60 13.99
CA GLU A 9 -18.92 -2.78 15.03
C GLU A 9 -17.46 -3.18 15.24
N GLN A 10 -17.14 -4.48 15.22
CA GLN A 10 -15.76 -4.96 15.34
C GLN A 10 -14.91 -4.50 14.15
N ILE A 11 -15.39 -4.70 12.92
CA ILE A 11 -14.69 -4.25 11.71
C ILE A 11 -14.49 -2.73 11.73
N SER A 12 -15.51 -1.95 12.11
CA SER A 12 -15.40 -0.50 12.19
C SER A 12 -14.37 -0.03 13.21
N GLN A 13 -14.21 -0.75 14.33
CA GLN A 13 -13.19 -0.44 15.32
C GLN A 13 -11.78 -0.82 14.86
N GLU A 14 -11.64 -1.90 14.09
CA GLU A 14 -10.36 -2.33 13.50
C GLU A 14 -9.87 -1.36 12.43
N VAL A 15 -10.77 -0.90 11.53
CA VAL A 15 -10.42 0.07 10.48
C VAL A 15 -10.06 1.44 11.07
N GLY A 16 -10.73 1.87 12.16
CA GLY A 16 -10.44 3.15 12.81
C GLY A 16 -9.10 3.21 13.55
N GLN A 17 -8.42 2.08 13.75
CA GLN A 17 -7.12 1.98 14.42
C GLN A 17 -5.94 1.92 13.44
N GLU A 18 -6.20 1.79 12.13
CA GLU A 18 -5.16 1.77 11.11
C GLU A 18 -4.60 3.17 10.89
N GLU A 19 -3.28 3.31 10.89
CA GLU A 19 -2.64 4.55 10.45
C GLU A 19 -2.98 4.80 8.98
N GLU A 20 -3.66 5.91 8.71
CA GLU A 20 -4.02 6.32 7.35
C GLU A 20 -2.74 6.67 6.56
N VAL A 21 -2.30 5.75 5.71
CA VAL A 21 -1.17 6.00 4.82
C VAL A 21 -1.65 6.90 3.68
N LYS A 22 -1.23 8.17 3.73
CA LYS A 22 -1.58 9.13 2.67
C LYS A 22 -1.04 8.68 1.32
N LEU A 23 -1.93 8.66 0.34
CA LEU A 23 -1.55 8.48 -1.05
C LEU A 23 -0.79 9.72 -1.55
N PRO A 24 0.26 9.53 -2.36
CA PRO A 24 0.92 10.64 -3.04
C PRO A 24 -0.04 11.36 -3.99
N SER A 25 0.20 12.64 -4.24
CA SER A 25 -0.52 13.43 -5.24
C SER A 25 -0.29 12.92 -6.67
N LEU A 26 -1.10 13.37 -7.63
CA LEU A 26 -0.95 12.96 -9.05
C LEU A 26 0.39 13.39 -9.65
N GLU A 27 0.98 14.48 -9.18
CA GLU A 27 2.29 14.94 -9.63
C GLU A 27 3.39 14.03 -9.09
N GLU A 28 3.37 13.75 -7.78
CA GLU A 28 4.30 12.81 -7.14
C GLU A 28 4.20 11.40 -7.74
N GLN A 29 2.98 10.93 -8.05
CA GLN A 29 2.79 9.63 -8.71
C GLN A 29 3.46 9.58 -10.09
N LYS A 30 3.42 10.67 -10.86
CA LYS A 30 4.08 10.75 -12.17
C LYS A 30 5.60 10.76 -12.03
N GLU A 31 6.14 11.46 -11.03
CA GLU A 31 7.57 11.48 -10.74
C GLU A 31 8.08 10.09 -10.36
N ILE A 32 7.37 9.41 -9.44
CA ILE A 32 7.66 8.02 -9.06
C ILE A 32 7.64 7.10 -10.30
N ALA A 33 6.61 7.21 -11.15
CA ALA A 33 6.51 6.40 -12.36
C ALA A 33 7.66 6.66 -13.35
N ALA A 34 8.11 7.91 -13.49
CA ALA A 34 9.23 8.26 -14.36
C ALA A 34 10.57 7.70 -13.81
N GLU A 35 10.77 7.77 -12.50
CA GLU A 35 11.96 7.22 -11.85
C GLU A 35 12.04 5.70 -11.97
N LEU A 36 10.93 5.00 -11.71
CA LEU A 36 10.85 3.54 -11.86
C LEU A 36 11.13 3.10 -13.30
N LYS A 37 10.60 3.80 -14.30
CA LYS A 37 10.91 3.53 -15.72
C LYS A 37 12.38 3.73 -16.07
N LYS A 38 13.01 4.75 -15.49
CA LYS A 38 14.45 4.98 -15.68
C LYS A 38 15.26 3.82 -15.09
N LEU A 39 14.94 3.39 -13.88
CA LEU A 39 15.60 2.27 -13.22
C LEU A 39 15.37 0.95 -13.96
N GLU A 40 14.17 0.74 -14.53
CA GLU A 40 13.86 -0.41 -15.38
C GLU A 40 14.76 -0.42 -16.63
N ALA A 41 14.86 0.71 -17.34
CA ALA A 41 15.72 0.84 -18.52
C ALA A 41 17.22 0.65 -18.20
N GLU A 42 17.66 1.02 -17.00
CA GLU A 42 19.02 0.80 -16.51
C GLU A 42 19.25 -0.62 -15.96
N GLY A 43 18.21 -1.46 -15.86
CA GLY A 43 18.29 -2.79 -15.26
C GLY A 43 18.51 -2.79 -13.74
N LYS A 44 18.18 -1.68 -13.06
CA LYS A 44 18.36 -1.45 -11.62
C LYS A 44 17.06 -1.47 -10.83
N LEU A 45 15.93 -1.72 -11.47
CA LEU A 45 14.64 -1.84 -10.79
C LEU A 45 14.60 -3.17 -10.03
N THR A 46 14.91 -3.15 -8.74
CA THR A 46 14.88 -4.34 -7.86
C THR A 46 13.67 -4.32 -6.92
N PRO A 47 13.29 -5.47 -6.34
CA PRO A 47 12.25 -5.53 -5.32
C PRO A 47 12.53 -4.60 -4.14
N GLU A 48 13.77 -4.50 -3.67
CA GLU A 48 14.13 -3.62 -2.55
C GLU A 48 13.85 -2.14 -2.87
N VAL A 49 14.04 -1.74 -4.13
CA VAL A 49 13.70 -0.38 -4.58
C VAL A 49 12.19 -0.16 -4.61
N LEU A 50 11.43 -1.13 -5.11
CA LEU A 50 9.96 -1.07 -5.10
C LEU A 50 9.40 -0.98 -3.69
N GLU A 51 10.00 -1.66 -2.71
CA GLU A 51 9.58 -1.59 -1.31
C GLU A 51 9.72 -0.19 -0.70
N GLN A 52 10.66 0.64 -1.17
CA GLN A 52 10.76 2.04 -0.71
C GLN A 52 9.52 2.87 -1.10
N TYR A 53 8.92 2.58 -2.26
CA TYR A 53 7.73 3.29 -2.74
C TYR A 53 6.43 2.65 -2.25
N PHE A 54 6.38 1.31 -2.21
CA PHE A 54 5.15 0.55 -1.98
C PHE A 54 5.06 -0.17 -0.63
N GLY A 55 6.17 -0.35 0.09
CA GLY A 55 6.22 -1.12 1.34
C GLY A 55 5.31 -0.57 2.43
N LYS A 56 5.13 0.76 2.47
CA LYS A 56 4.18 1.45 3.35
C LYS A 56 2.71 1.09 3.11
N PHE A 57 2.35 0.59 1.92
CA PHE A 57 0.99 0.16 1.59
C PHE A 57 0.77 -1.35 1.78
N ASN A 58 1.84 -2.12 2.00
CA ASN A 58 1.80 -3.59 2.13
C ASN A 58 1.64 -4.09 3.57
N GLN A 59 1.41 -3.22 4.55
CA GLN A 59 1.41 -3.60 5.98
C GLN A 59 0.31 -4.61 6.39
N LYS A 60 -0.71 -4.87 5.56
CA LYS A 60 -1.76 -5.88 5.85
C LYS A 60 -2.02 -6.91 4.76
N ASN A 61 -1.47 -6.76 3.55
CA ASN A 61 -1.66 -7.71 2.46
C ASN A 61 -0.50 -8.70 2.36
N ALA A 62 -0.24 -9.43 3.46
CA ALA A 62 0.55 -10.65 3.43
C ALA A 62 -0.23 -11.78 2.72
N VAL A 63 -0.72 -11.53 1.52
CA VAL A 63 -1.13 -12.61 0.62
C VAL A 63 0.18 -13.08 -0.03
N PRO A 64 0.58 -14.35 0.15
CA PRO A 64 1.82 -14.81 -0.43
C PRO A 64 1.70 -14.68 -1.95
N ILE A 65 2.66 -14.03 -2.60
CA ILE A 65 2.73 -14.06 -4.07
C ILE A 65 3.29 -15.44 -4.44
N HIS A 66 2.41 -16.32 -4.96
CA HIS A 66 2.73 -17.68 -5.41
C HIS A 66 3.26 -17.65 -6.85
#